data_AF-C9RHY3-F1
#
_entry.id   AF-C9RHY3-F1
#
_cell.length_a   1.000
_cell.length_b   1.000
_cell.length_c   1.000
_cell.angle_alpha   90.00
_cell.angle_beta   90.00
_cell.angle_gamma   90.00
#
_symmetry.space_group_name_H-M   'P 1'
#
loop_
_entity.id
_entity.type
_entity.pdbx_description
1 polymer ?
#
loop_
_entity_poly.entity_id
_entity_poly.type
_entity_poly.pdbx_seq_one_letter_code
_entity_poly.pdbx_strand_id
1 'polypeptide(L)'
;MKVKSIAYDLFPLFLLVLCLILGNSKKLYILSNGDFTLSINSLLIITIGFCLFIIGGRLKNKLLSDSISVFIVLYGLSLFPFPNSISLALIIFAVCLMITGFIIHIDEKILKCRYLSKNSIGIFLISMLSLVFLNLDTFVSQDFKYYPYIKLSILGFIGIVGGHMLNKFLSDFKSGDEIALKDEILKDFKIHEVKIKDNYDAIYKSANKVVNDFIKYGKKSELITYIVYYSLKCNYDMKKISKLIEKIVNYKDEQPTILTPWFIKKKIYKNNLKRRKKLIENILNSLEGR
;
A
#
# COMPACT_ATOMS: atom_id res chain seq x y z
N MET A 1 -12.77 -29.86 -18.09
CA MET A 1 -11.46 -29.61 -17.45
C MET A 1 -11.64 -29.01 -16.05
N LYS A 2 -11.77 -29.83 -15.00
CA LYS A 2 -11.78 -29.36 -13.58
C LYS A 2 -10.82 -30.16 -12.66
N VAL A 3 -10.14 -31.17 -13.20
CA VAL A 3 -9.31 -32.10 -12.41
C VAL A 3 -7.93 -31.50 -12.05
N LYS A 4 -7.45 -30.48 -12.78
CA LYS A 4 -6.16 -29.84 -12.48
C LYS A 4 -6.14 -28.99 -11.19
N SER A 5 -7.29 -28.59 -10.62
CA SER A 5 -7.32 -27.75 -9.41
C SER A 5 -7.01 -28.55 -8.14
N ILE A 6 -7.52 -29.79 -8.05
CA ILE A 6 -7.47 -30.57 -6.80
C ILE A 6 -6.03 -31.05 -6.51
N ALA A 7 -5.24 -31.31 -7.55
CA ALA A 7 -3.83 -31.71 -7.39
C ALA A 7 -2.94 -30.61 -6.79
N TYR A 8 -3.24 -29.33 -7.05
CA TYR A 8 -2.50 -28.20 -6.46
C TYR A 8 -2.88 -27.96 -5.00
N ASP A 9 -4.14 -28.22 -4.63
CA ASP A 9 -4.62 -28.03 -3.26
C ASP A 9 -4.18 -29.16 -2.31
N LEU A 10 -3.97 -30.38 -2.84
CA LEU A 10 -3.50 -31.55 -2.07
C LEU A 10 -1.97 -31.66 -1.96
N PHE A 11 -1.21 -30.98 -2.81
CA PHE A 11 0.24 -31.07 -2.83
C PHE A 11 0.92 -30.63 -1.52
N PRO A 12 0.49 -29.53 -0.85
CA PRO A 12 1.05 -29.16 0.46
C PRO A 12 0.73 -30.20 1.55
N LEU A 13 -0.45 -30.82 1.47
CA LEU A 13 -0.87 -31.87 2.41
C LEU A 13 -0.04 -33.14 2.22
N PHE A 14 0.24 -33.50 0.96
CA PHE A 14 1.11 -34.62 0.60
C PHE A 14 2.56 -34.39 1.07
N LEU A 15 3.08 -33.17 0.92
CA LEU A 15 4.40 -32.81 1.41
C LEU A 15 4.47 -32.89 2.95
N LEU A 16 3.44 -32.42 3.65
CA LEU A 16 3.35 -32.48 5.11
C LEU A 16 3.26 -33.93 5.62
N VAL A 17 2.52 -34.80 4.94
CA VAL A 17 2.48 -36.25 5.21
C VAL A 17 3.84 -36.90 4.95
N LEU A 18 4.52 -36.54 3.86
CA LEU A 18 5.88 -37.03 3.58
C LEU A 18 6.89 -36.59 4.66
N CYS A 19 6.76 -35.37 5.18
CA CYS A 19 7.58 -34.86 6.28
C CYS A 19 7.34 -35.62 7.59
N LEU A 20 6.08 -35.94 7.90
CA LEU A 20 5.72 -36.73 9.08
C LEU A 20 6.22 -38.18 8.97
N ILE A 21 6.18 -38.76 7.76
CA ILE A 21 6.70 -40.11 7.50
C ILE A 21 8.23 -40.14 7.60
N LEU A 22 8.92 -39.14 7.06
CA LEU A 22 10.39 -39.04 7.11
C LEU A 22 10.90 -38.68 8.51
N GLY A 23 10.16 -37.88 9.27
CA GLY A 23 10.46 -37.52 10.66
C GLY A 23 10.42 -38.72 11.63
N ASN A 24 9.84 -39.85 11.22
CA ASN A 24 9.78 -41.08 12.00
C ASN A 24 10.95 -42.05 11.71
N SER A 25 11.90 -41.66 10.86
CA SER A 25 13.10 -42.46 10.59
C SER A 25 14.11 -42.29 11.74
N LYS A 26 14.49 -43.44 12.33
CA LYS A 26 15.35 -43.57 13.50
C LYS A 26 16.62 -42.71 13.41
N LYS A 27 16.96 -42.06 14.53
CA LYS A 27 18.19 -41.31 14.81
C LYS A 27 19.43 -42.01 14.23
N LEU A 28 19.85 -41.59 13.04
CA LEU A 28 21.15 -41.95 12.47
C LEU A 28 22.18 -41.01 13.09
N TYR A 29 22.73 -41.41 14.23
CA TYR A 29 23.88 -40.75 14.82
C TYR A 29 25.12 -41.13 14.01
N ILE A 30 25.55 -40.25 13.12
CA ILE A 30 26.90 -40.32 12.56
C ILE A 30 27.82 -39.56 13.53
N LEU A 31 28.65 -40.34 14.25
CA LEU A 31 29.83 -39.92 15.03
C LEU A 31 30.79 -39.13 14.12
N SER A 32 31.61 -38.18 14.58
CA SER A 32 32.61 -38.31 15.65
C SER A 32 33.27 -36.93 15.88
N ASN A 33 33.46 -36.60 17.17
CA ASN A 33 34.34 -35.55 17.72
C ASN A 33 33.96 -34.08 17.45
N GLY A 34 33.11 -33.52 18.32
CA GLY A 34 32.98 -32.07 18.57
C GLY A 34 31.66 -31.43 18.14
N ASP A 35 30.62 -31.61 18.95
CA ASP A 35 29.51 -30.70 19.25
C ASP A 35 28.58 -30.14 18.16
N PHE A 36 28.62 -30.62 16.92
CA PHE A 36 27.60 -30.27 15.91
C PHE A 36 26.88 -31.51 15.36
N THR A 37 26.02 -32.14 16.17
CA THR A 37 25.00 -33.06 15.62
C THR A 37 23.88 -32.24 14.99
N LEU A 38 24.15 -31.77 13.77
CA LEU A 38 23.14 -31.17 12.92
C LEU A 38 22.10 -32.25 12.62
N SER A 39 20.88 -32.11 13.16
CA SER A 39 19.86 -33.11 12.89
C SER A 39 19.50 -33.04 11.41
N ILE A 40 19.62 -34.16 10.68
CA ILE A 40 19.17 -34.28 9.27
C ILE A 40 17.74 -33.73 9.11
N ASN A 41 16.93 -33.88 10.17
CA ASN A 41 15.58 -33.35 10.29
C ASN A 41 15.52 -31.82 10.17
N SER A 42 16.42 -31.06 10.80
CA SER A 42 16.46 -29.59 10.70
C SER A 42 16.78 -29.10 9.29
N LEU A 43 17.75 -29.73 8.62
CA LEU A 43 18.08 -29.45 7.22
C LEU A 43 16.91 -29.76 6.28
N LEU A 44 16.23 -30.88 6.50
CA LEU A 44 15.03 -31.23 5.75
C LEU A 44 13.95 -30.17 5.91
N ILE A 45 13.62 -29.77 7.15
CA ILE A 45 12.62 -28.73 7.44
C ILE A 45 12.97 -27.41 6.72
N ILE A 46 14.23 -26.97 6.80
CA ILE A 46 14.70 -25.76 6.10
C ILE A 46 14.51 -25.89 4.59
N THR A 47 14.91 -27.04 4.03
CA THR A 47 14.79 -27.30 2.58
C THR A 47 13.34 -27.28 2.14
N ILE A 48 12.43 -27.88 2.90
CA ILE A 48 10.99 -27.87 2.66
C ILE A 48 10.45 -26.44 2.70
N GLY A 49 10.80 -25.67 3.72
CA GLY A 49 10.40 -24.27 3.82
C GLY A 49 10.89 -23.44 2.63
N PHE A 50 12.13 -23.66 2.18
CA PHE A 50 12.70 -22.97 1.03
C PHE A 50 12.01 -23.36 -0.28
N CYS A 51 11.73 -24.65 -0.49
CA CYS A 51 10.95 -25.13 -1.63
C CYS A 51 9.54 -24.53 -1.65
N LEU A 52 8.86 -24.49 -0.50
CA LEU A 52 7.55 -23.86 -0.37
C LEU A 52 7.60 -22.36 -0.66
N PHE A 53 8.69 -21.67 -0.31
CA PHE A 53 8.86 -20.25 -0.62
C PHE A 53 8.97 -20.02 -2.14
N ILE A 54 9.78 -20.83 -2.84
CA ILE A 54 9.95 -20.75 -4.29
C ILE A 54 8.63 -21.06 -5.02
N ILE A 55 7.92 -22.10 -4.58
CA ILE A 55 6.63 -22.52 -5.16
C ILE A 55 5.53 -21.50 -4.81
N GLY A 56 5.54 -21.00 -3.57
CA GLY A 56 4.60 -20.03 -3.02
C GLY A 56 4.53 -18.74 -3.81
N GLY A 57 5.66 -18.31 -4.38
CA GLY A 57 5.74 -17.20 -5.31
C GLY A 57 4.82 -17.30 -6.54
N ARG A 58 4.32 -18.49 -6.87
CA ARG A 58 3.41 -18.76 -8.00
C ARG A 58 1.96 -19.01 -7.58
N LEU A 59 1.65 -19.08 -6.28
CA LEU A 59 0.30 -19.35 -5.78
C LEU A 59 -0.55 -18.09 -5.74
N LYS A 60 -1.88 -18.27 -5.87
CA LYS A 60 -2.87 -17.17 -5.81
C LYS A 60 -2.83 -16.42 -4.47
N ASN A 61 -2.46 -17.11 -3.39
CA ASN A 61 -2.27 -16.55 -2.06
C ASN A 61 -0.78 -16.45 -1.72
N LYS A 62 0.02 -15.84 -2.62
CA LYS A 62 1.47 -15.72 -2.50
C LYS A 62 1.92 -15.29 -1.09
N LEU A 63 1.36 -14.20 -0.57
CA LEU A 63 1.72 -13.65 0.74
C LEU A 63 1.58 -14.64 1.90
N LEU A 64 0.48 -15.40 1.91
CA LEU A 64 0.22 -16.40 2.95
C LEU A 64 1.17 -17.60 2.81
N SER A 65 1.40 -18.05 1.58
CA SER A 65 2.36 -19.11 1.29
C SER A 65 3.78 -18.71 1.68
N ASP A 66 4.21 -17.51 1.33
CA ASP A 66 5.54 -16.97 1.64
C ASP A 66 5.72 -16.88 3.16
N SER A 67 4.69 -16.44 3.90
CA SER A 67 4.73 -16.34 5.36
C SER A 67 4.85 -17.70 6.06
N ILE A 68 4.10 -18.70 5.60
CA ILE A 68 4.20 -20.08 6.11
C ILE A 68 5.57 -20.68 5.79
N SER A 69 6.09 -20.40 4.59
CA SER A 69 7.38 -20.91 4.15
C SER A 69 8.53 -20.35 4.99
N VAL A 70 8.51 -19.04 5.24
CA VAL A 70 9.48 -18.36 6.11
C VAL A 70 9.38 -18.86 7.55
N PHE A 71 8.16 -19.08 8.05
CA PHE A 71 7.95 -19.69 9.37
C PHE A 71 8.64 -21.07 9.47
N ILE A 72 8.44 -21.94 8.47
CA ILE A 72 9.05 -23.27 8.44
C ILE A 72 10.57 -23.19 8.40
N VAL A 73 11.15 -22.28 7.60
CA VAL A 73 12.60 -22.08 7.54
C VAL A 73 13.14 -21.62 8.90
N LEU A 74 12.52 -20.62 9.52
CA LEU A 74 12.96 -20.09 10.81
C LEU A 74 12.79 -21.09 11.95
N TYR A 75 11.70 -21.87 11.91
CA TYR A 75 11.50 -22.99 12.83
C TYR A 75 12.59 -24.05 12.66
N GLY A 76 12.92 -24.43 11.42
CA GLY A 76 14.02 -25.36 11.14
C GLY A 76 15.37 -24.82 11.63
N LEU A 77 15.65 -23.54 11.44
CA LEU A 77 16.84 -22.86 11.98
C LEU A 77 16.84 -22.84 13.51
N SER A 78 15.70 -22.68 14.16
CA SER A 78 15.62 -22.68 15.63
C SER A 78 16.02 -24.03 16.25
N LEU A 79 15.95 -25.13 15.48
CA LEU A 79 16.33 -26.48 15.91
C LEU A 79 17.84 -26.75 15.82
N PHE A 80 18.63 -25.80 15.29
CA PHE A 80 20.08 -25.89 15.36
C PHE A 80 20.56 -25.80 16.81
N PRO A 81 21.77 -26.29 17.13
CA PRO A 81 22.35 -26.22 18.46
C PRO A 81 22.82 -24.79 18.80
N PHE A 82 21.94 -23.80 18.60
CA PHE A 82 22.13 -22.46 19.13
C PHE A 82 21.85 -22.44 20.64
N PRO A 83 22.44 -21.50 21.38
CA PRO A 83 21.99 -21.15 22.71
C PRO A 83 20.45 -21.05 22.80
N ASN A 84 19.86 -21.57 23.89
CA ASN A 84 18.39 -21.64 24.07
C ASN A 84 17.68 -20.29 23.85
N SER A 85 18.34 -19.17 24.20
CA SER A 85 17.84 -17.81 23.97
C SER A 85 17.63 -17.49 22.48
N ILE A 86 18.54 -17.95 21.63
CA ILE A 86 18.52 -17.70 20.18
C ILE A 86 17.45 -18.56 19.51
N SER A 87 17.35 -19.83 19.90
CA SER A 87 16.29 -20.73 19.43
C SER A 87 14.91 -20.16 19.75
N LEU A 88 14.69 -19.72 21.00
CA LEU A 88 13.44 -19.10 21.43
C LEU A 88 13.13 -17.81 20.65
N ALA A 89 14.13 -16.94 20.45
CA ALA A 89 13.97 -15.70 19.70
C ALA A 89 13.59 -15.96 18.23
N LEU A 90 14.20 -16.96 17.59
CA LEU A 90 13.85 -17.39 16.23
C LEU A 90 12.42 -17.91 16.13
N ILE A 91 11.95 -18.69 17.13
CA ILE A 91 10.57 -19.18 17.18
C ILE A 91 9.59 -18.02 17.34
N ILE A 92 9.83 -17.13 18.31
CA ILE A 92 8.97 -15.95 18.54
C ILE A 92 8.90 -15.10 17.26
N PHE A 93 10.04 -14.88 16.61
CA PHE A 93 10.11 -14.14 15.36
C PHE A 93 9.33 -14.82 14.23
N ALA A 94 9.48 -16.14 14.07
CA ALA A 94 8.73 -16.91 13.10
C ALA A 94 7.22 -16.76 13.32
N VAL A 95 6.76 -16.89 14.58
CA VAL A 95 5.34 -16.75 14.93
C VAL A 95 4.83 -15.32 14.62
N CYS A 96 5.59 -14.29 15.00
CA CYS A 96 5.24 -12.90 14.68
C CYS A 96 5.12 -12.67 13.16
N LEU A 97 6.00 -13.26 12.36
CA LEU A 97 5.96 -13.17 10.90
C LEU A 97 4.74 -13.88 10.31
N MET A 98 4.40 -15.05 10.83
CA MET A 98 3.21 -15.76 10.40
C MET A 98 1.95 -14.94 10.72
N ILE A 99 1.85 -14.38 11.92
CA ILE A 99 0.72 -13.53 12.35
C ILE A 99 0.64 -12.27 11.48
N THR A 100 1.75 -11.57 11.26
CA THR A 100 1.76 -10.35 10.43
C THR A 100 1.40 -10.66 8.98
N GLY A 101 1.95 -11.73 8.39
CA GLY A 101 1.56 -12.20 7.07
C GLY A 101 0.07 -12.54 6.95
N PHE A 102 -0.49 -13.17 7.99
CA PHE A 102 -1.92 -13.48 8.07
C PHE A 102 -2.78 -12.22 8.19
N ILE A 103 -2.38 -11.25 9.02
CA ILE A 103 -3.06 -9.94 9.14
C ILE A 103 -3.04 -9.23 7.79
N ILE A 104 -1.91 -9.19 7.09
CA ILE A 104 -1.79 -8.59 5.76
C ILE A 104 -2.70 -9.30 4.75
N HIS A 105 -2.78 -10.63 4.79
CA HIS A 105 -3.67 -11.38 3.89
C HIS A 105 -5.16 -11.08 4.15
N ILE A 106 -5.56 -10.95 5.41
CA ILE A 106 -6.90 -10.53 5.79
C ILE A 106 -7.17 -9.09 5.34
N ASP A 107 -6.21 -8.19 5.57
CA ASP A 107 -6.29 -6.78 5.21
C ASP A 107 -6.42 -6.56 3.69
N GLU A 108 -5.70 -7.34 2.87
CA GLU A 108 -5.87 -7.31 1.41
C GLU A 108 -7.29 -7.69 0.97
N LYS A 109 -7.93 -8.65 1.66
CA LYS A 109 -9.29 -9.09 1.34
C LYS A 109 -10.37 -8.14 1.87
N ILE A 110 -10.19 -7.62 3.09
CA ILE A 110 -11.22 -6.84 3.79
C ILE A 110 -11.06 -5.34 3.53
N LEU A 111 -9.85 -4.82 3.72
CA LEU A 111 -9.56 -3.39 3.72
C LEU A 111 -9.02 -2.90 2.37
N LYS A 112 -8.69 -3.81 1.43
CA LYS A 112 -8.08 -3.50 0.13
C LYS A 112 -6.83 -2.61 0.27
N CYS A 113 -6.14 -2.67 1.41
CA CYS A 113 -4.99 -1.84 1.71
C CYS A 113 -3.76 -2.39 0.96
N ARG A 114 -3.62 -1.99 -0.32
CA ARG A 114 -2.50 -2.37 -1.20
C ARG A 114 -1.12 -1.92 -0.68
N TYR A 115 -1.09 -1.12 0.37
CA TYR A 115 0.14 -0.54 0.89
C TYR A 115 0.98 -1.57 1.68
N LEU A 116 0.34 -2.34 2.57
CA LEU A 116 1.03 -3.31 3.42
C LEU A 116 1.66 -4.44 2.59
N SER A 117 0.97 -4.91 1.55
CA SER A 117 1.52 -5.96 0.70
C SER A 117 2.72 -5.50 -0.13
N LYS A 118 2.67 -4.28 -0.68
CA LYS A 118 3.78 -3.69 -1.44
C LYS A 118 5.04 -3.46 -0.61
N ASN A 119 4.90 -3.30 0.71
CA ASN A 119 6.01 -2.98 1.62
C ASN A 119 6.29 -4.07 2.64
N SER A 120 5.70 -5.25 2.49
CA SER A 120 5.87 -6.42 3.36
C SER A 120 7.34 -6.78 3.60
N ILE A 121 8.17 -6.76 2.55
CA ILE A 121 9.62 -7.03 2.64
C ILE A 121 10.34 -6.01 3.54
N GLY A 122 9.95 -4.74 3.46
CA GLY A 122 10.60 -3.72 4.28
C GLY A 122 10.15 -3.80 5.75
N ILE A 123 8.87 -4.09 6.00
CA ILE A 123 8.35 -4.32 7.35
C ILE A 123 9.08 -5.52 7.96
N PHE A 124 9.23 -6.59 7.18
CA PHE A 124 10.00 -7.78 7.55
C PHE A 124 11.44 -7.43 7.95
N LEU A 125 12.15 -6.66 7.11
CA LEU A 125 13.53 -6.26 7.39
C LEU A 125 13.63 -5.45 8.69
N ILE A 126 12.75 -4.47 8.89
CA ILE A 126 12.73 -3.66 10.11
C ILE A 126 12.44 -4.51 11.33
N SER A 127 11.44 -5.40 11.27
CA SER A 127 11.13 -6.34 12.36
C SER A 127 12.33 -7.25 12.67
N MET A 128 13.00 -7.78 11.65
CA MET A 128 14.19 -8.63 11.83
C MET A 128 15.33 -7.87 12.52
N LEU A 129 15.66 -6.69 12.02
CA LEU A 129 16.71 -5.85 12.58
C LEU A 129 16.38 -5.40 14.00
N SER A 130 15.11 -5.09 14.28
CA SER A 130 14.66 -4.70 15.61
C SER A 130 14.79 -5.87 16.60
N LEU A 131 14.49 -7.09 16.16
CA LEU A 131 14.67 -8.29 16.98
C LEU A 131 16.15 -8.57 17.27
N VAL A 132 17.03 -8.43 16.27
CA VAL A 132 18.48 -8.53 16.47
C VAL A 132 18.97 -7.45 17.43
N PHE A 133 18.47 -6.23 17.29
CA PHE A 133 18.81 -5.12 18.19
C PHE A 133 18.40 -5.40 19.65
N LEU A 134 17.19 -5.90 19.88
CA LEU A 134 16.68 -6.20 21.22
C LEU A 134 17.42 -7.36 21.88
N ASN A 135 17.89 -8.32 21.09
CA ASN A 135 18.60 -9.49 21.61
C ASN A 135 20.12 -9.38 21.48
N LEU A 136 20.66 -8.23 21.07
CA LEU A 136 22.10 -8.06 20.81
C LEU A 136 22.98 -8.46 22.01
N ASP A 137 22.50 -8.16 23.22
CA ASP A 137 23.13 -8.51 24.50
C ASP A 137 23.33 -10.03 24.69
N THR A 138 22.53 -10.85 24.01
CA THR A 138 22.67 -12.32 24.06
C THR A 138 23.69 -12.86 23.06
N PHE A 139 24.05 -12.08 22.04
CA PHE A 139 24.96 -12.49 20.96
C PHE A 139 26.37 -11.92 21.11
N VAL A 140 26.49 -10.73 21.70
CA VAL A 140 27.75 -10.02 21.82
C VAL A 140 27.95 -9.67 23.29
N SER A 141 29.05 -10.12 23.87
CA SER A 141 29.40 -9.74 25.25
C SER A 141 29.44 -8.23 25.37
N GLN A 142 28.88 -7.71 26.45
CA GLN A 142 28.90 -6.28 26.76
C GLN A 142 30.34 -5.76 26.94
N ASP A 143 31.27 -6.65 27.29
CA ASP A 143 32.70 -6.33 27.44
C ASP A 143 33.41 -6.15 26.08
N PHE A 144 32.74 -6.46 24.98
CA PHE A 144 33.31 -6.29 23.65
C PHE A 144 33.47 -4.79 23.34
N LYS A 145 34.71 -4.36 23.10
CA LYS A 145 35.10 -2.95 22.87
C LYS A 145 34.22 -2.23 21.83
N TYR A 146 33.71 -2.94 20.82
CA TYR A 146 32.90 -2.35 19.75
C TYR A 146 31.37 -2.52 19.92
N TYR A 147 30.91 -3.14 21.02
CA TYR A 147 29.49 -3.35 21.31
C TYR A 147 28.62 -2.09 21.13
N PRO A 148 28.94 -0.91 21.72
CA PRO A 148 28.08 0.27 21.57
C PRO A 148 27.98 0.75 20.12
N TYR A 149 29.07 0.63 19.34
CA TYR A 149 29.10 1.03 17.94
C TYR A 149 28.25 0.10 17.08
N ILE A 150 28.25 -1.21 17.34
CA ILE A 150 27.39 -2.18 16.65
C ILE A 150 25.92 -1.87 16.95
N LYS A 151 25.56 -1.64 18.22
CA LYS A 151 24.19 -1.30 18.63
C LYS A 151 23.70 -0.01 17.96
N LEU A 152 24.52 1.05 17.97
CA LEU A 152 24.23 2.30 17.27
C LEU A 152 24.10 2.12 15.75
N SER A 153 24.95 1.30 15.14
CA SER A 153 24.91 1.04 13.69
C SER A 153 23.63 0.34 13.27
N ILE A 154 23.19 -0.66 14.03
CA ILE A 154 21.92 -1.35 13.80
C ILE A 154 20.75 -0.38 13.96
N LEU A 155 20.75 0.45 15.01
CA LEU A 155 19.72 1.47 15.23
C LEU A 155 19.67 2.48 14.08
N GLY A 156 20.84 2.97 13.63
CA GLY A 156 20.96 3.88 12.50
C GLY A 156 20.42 3.27 11.21
N PHE A 157 20.73 1.99 10.95
CA PHE A 157 20.21 1.27 9.80
C PHE A 157 18.69 1.08 9.85
N ILE A 158 18.13 0.72 11.01
CA ILE A 158 16.67 0.67 11.24
C ILE A 158 16.05 2.05 10.95
N GLY A 159 16.66 3.13 11.45
CA GLY A 159 16.19 4.50 11.22
C GLY A 159 16.18 4.89 9.75
N ILE A 160 17.24 4.56 8.99
CA ILE A 160 17.33 4.86 7.55
C ILE A 160 16.28 4.06 6.76
N VAL A 161 16.19 2.74 6.99
CA VAL A 161 15.24 1.87 6.29
C VAL A 161 13.80 2.25 6.66
N GLY A 162 13.52 2.41 7.95
CA GLY A 162 12.22 2.84 8.47
C GLY A 162 11.81 4.21 7.96
N GLY A 163 12.73 5.18 7.96
CA GLY A 163 12.51 6.51 7.41
C GLY A 163 12.21 6.49 5.91
N HIS A 164 12.97 5.70 5.13
CA HIS A 164 12.72 5.54 3.70
C HIS A 164 11.34 4.92 3.42
N MET A 165 10.96 3.89 4.18
CA MET A 165 9.65 3.25 4.07
C MET A 165 8.51 4.18 4.47
N LEU A 166 8.70 4.97 5.53
CA LEU A 166 7.71 5.96 5.95
C LEU A 166 7.56 7.07 4.90
N ASN A 167 8.66 7.52 4.30
CA ASN A 167 8.60 8.52 3.23
C ASN A 167 7.86 7.98 2.00
N LYS A 168 8.17 6.74 1.59
CA LYS A 168 7.46 6.04 0.52
C LYS A 168 5.99 5.80 0.85
N PHE A 169 5.67 5.53 2.12
CA PHE A 169 4.29 5.45 2.59
C PHE A 169 3.56 6.75 2.34
N LEU A 170 4.11 7.84 2.82
CA LEU A 170 3.51 9.15 2.69
C LEU A 170 3.36 9.58 1.23
N SER A 171 4.31 9.21 0.35
CA SER A 171 4.20 9.50 -1.08
C SER A 171 3.13 8.67 -1.80
N ASP A 172 3.06 7.37 -1.50
CA ASP A 172 2.07 6.47 -2.11
C ASP A 172 0.66 6.81 -1.60
N PHE A 173 0.55 7.16 -0.31
CA PHE A 173 -0.68 7.61 0.31
C PHE A 173 -1.14 8.96 -0.26
N LYS A 174 -0.21 9.87 -0.59
CA LYS A 174 -0.51 11.15 -1.24
C LYS A 174 -1.10 10.96 -2.65
N SER A 175 -0.55 10.03 -3.43
CA SER A 175 -0.92 9.87 -4.84
C SER A 175 -2.13 8.96 -5.05
N GLY A 176 -2.23 7.85 -4.30
CA GLY A 176 -3.29 6.86 -4.46
C GLY A 176 -4.65 7.30 -3.92
N ASP A 177 -4.68 7.85 -2.69
CA ASP A 177 -5.94 8.24 -2.06
C ASP A 177 -6.59 9.43 -2.75
N GLU A 178 -5.79 10.39 -3.24
CA GLU A 178 -6.35 11.59 -3.87
C GLU A 178 -7.07 11.24 -5.18
N ILE A 179 -6.50 10.34 -5.98
CA ILE A 179 -7.09 9.90 -7.25
C ILE A 179 -8.32 9.03 -6.99
N ALA A 180 -8.19 8.01 -6.12
CA ALA A 180 -9.29 7.09 -5.82
C ALA A 180 -10.49 7.82 -5.19
N LEU A 181 -10.22 8.79 -4.31
CA LEU A 181 -11.26 9.57 -3.65
C LEU A 181 -11.92 10.59 -4.60
N LYS A 182 -11.15 11.20 -5.52
CA LYS A 182 -11.73 12.00 -6.60
C LYS A 182 -12.66 11.14 -7.45
N ASP A 183 -12.23 9.95 -7.87
CA ASP A 183 -13.05 9.05 -8.69
C ASP A 183 -14.31 8.57 -7.97
N GLU A 184 -14.22 8.24 -6.68
CA GLU A 184 -15.39 7.84 -5.88
C GLU A 184 -16.39 8.99 -5.73
N ILE A 185 -15.92 10.20 -5.43
CA ILE A 185 -16.80 11.37 -5.32
C ILE A 185 -17.42 11.70 -6.68
N LEU A 186 -16.67 11.58 -7.78
CA LEU A 186 -17.18 11.84 -9.13
C LEU A 186 -18.25 10.85 -9.57
N LYS A 187 -18.21 9.59 -9.11
CA LYS A 187 -19.27 8.60 -9.33
C LYS A 187 -20.55 8.97 -8.58
N ASP A 188 -20.43 9.43 -7.34
CA ASP A 188 -21.56 9.92 -6.53
C ASP A 188 -22.14 11.22 -7.11
N PHE A 189 -21.28 12.05 -7.69
CA PHE A 189 -21.66 13.31 -8.31
C PHE A 189 -22.22 13.05 -9.71
N LYS A 190 -23.41 12.43 -9.77
CA LYS A 190 -24.28 12.51 -10.96
C LYS A 190 -24.65 13.97 -11.16
N ILE A 191 -23.83 14.69 -11.93
CA ILE A 191 -24.26 15.92 -12.57
C ILE A 191 -25.55 15.51 -13.27
N HIS A 192 -26.68 16.10 -12.87
CA HIS A 192 -27.90 16.00 -13.65
C HIS A 192 -27.56 16.63 -14.98
N GLU A 193 -27.08 15.80 -15.91
CA GLU A 193 -27.05 16.12 -17.32
C GLU A 193 -28.50 16.42 -17.64
N VAL A 194 -28.81 17.72 -17.67
CA VAL A 194 -30.07 18.19 -18.22
C VAL A 194 -30.08 17.58 -19.61
N LYS A 195 -30.99 16.62 -19.84
CA LYS A 195 -31.19 15.99 -21.15
C LYS A 195 -31.68 17.07 -22.09
N ILE A 196 -30.76 17.84 -22.64
CA ILE A 196 -31.02 18.86 -23.63
C ILE A 196 -31.08 18.10 -24.95
N LYS A 197 -32.25 18.15 -25.58
CA LYS A 197 -32.51 17.52 -26.89
C LYS A 197 -31.37 17.84 -27.86
N ASP A 198 -30.91 16.81 -28.58
CA ASP A 198 -29.66 16.71 -29.35
C ASP A 198 -29.40 17.75 -30.45
N ASN A 199 -30.21 18.80 -30.58
CA ASN A 199 -30.11 19.81 -31.62
C ASN A 199 -29.37 21.10 -31.22
N TYR A 200 -28.77 21.20 -30.03
CA TYR A 200 -27.87 22.31 -29.71
C TYR A 200 -26.41 21.91 -29.96
N ASP A 201 -25.98 22.31 -31.16
CA ASP A 201 -24.71 22.19 -31.86
C ASP A 201 -23.44 22.16 -30.99
N ALA A 202 -22.41 21.47 -31.48
CA ALA A 202 -21.11 21.16 -30.86
C ALA A 202 -20.51 22.21 -29.89
N ILE A 203 -20.79 23.49 -30.10
CA ILE A 203 -20.46 24.61 -29.20
C ILE A 203 -21.01 24.36 -27.78
N TYR A 204 -22.28 24.03 -27.62
CA TYR A 204 -22.88 23.81 -26.31
C TYR A 204 -22.25 22.61 -25.59
N LYS A 205 -21.97 21.54 -26.34
CA LYS A 205 -21.26 20.36 -25.83
C LYS A 205 -19.85 20.72 -25.34
N SER A 206 -19.16 21.59 -26.07
CA SER A 206 -17.83 22.08 -25.67
C SER A 206 -17.89 22.97 -24.43
N ALA A 207 -18.88 23.87 -24.33
CA ALA A 207 -19.11 24.70 -23.15
C ALA A 207 -19.36 23.83 -21.91
N ASN A 208 -20.29 22.87 -22.02
CA ASN A 208 -20.63 21.98 -20.92
C ASN A 208 -19.44 21.13 -20.49
N LYS A 209 -18.62 20.67 -21.44
CA LYS A 209 -17.39 19.93 -21.12
C LYS A 209 -16.44 20.80 -20.30
N VAL A 210 -16.16 22.03 -20.74
CA VAL A 210 -15.24 22.93 -20.05
C VAL A 210 -15.75 23.32 -18.65
N VAL A 211 -17.04 23.61 -18.52
CA VAL A 211 -17.67 23.89 -17.21
C VAL A 211 -17.58 22.68 -16.30
N ASN A 212 -17.89 21.48 -16.81
CA ASN A 212 -17.80 20.24 -16.05
C ASN A 212 -16.36 19.93 -15.64
N ASP A 213 -15.39 20.17 -16.51
CA ASP A 213 -13.98 19.94 -16.22
C ASP A 213 -13.46 20.92 -15.16
N PHE A 214 -13.92 22.16 -15.15
CA PHE A 214 -13.67 23.09 -14.04
C PHE A 214 -14.32 22.61 -12.74
N ILE A 215 -15.61 22.25 -12.77
CA ILE A 215 -16.32 21.81 -11.55
C ILE A 215 -15.64 20.56 -10.98
N LYS A 216 -15.40 19.53 -11.80
CA LYS A 216 -14.83 18.24 -11.39
C LYS A 216 -13.36 18.36 -11.00
N TYR A 217 -12.54 18.93 -11.87
CA TYR A 217 -11.08 18.87 -11.75
C TYR A 217 -10.42 20.19 -11.36
N GLY A 218 -11.16 21.31 -11.35
CA GLY A 218 -10.61 22.62 -11.02
C GLY A 218 -9.78 23.24 -12.15
N LYS A 219 -9.97 22.78 -13.40
CA LYS A 219 -9.24 23.29 -14.57
C LYS A 219 -9.68 24.72 -14.94
N LYS A 220 -9.02 25.72 -14.36
CA LYS A 220 -9.31 27.14 -14.62
C LYS A 220 -8.95 27.60 -16.02
N SER A 221 -7.82 27.13 -16.56
CA SER A 221 -7.26 27.62 -17.82
C SER A 221 -8.21 27.42 -18.99
N GLU A 222 -8.77 26.22 -19.13
CA GLU A 222 -9.72 25.87 -20.17
C GLU A 222 -11.00 26.73 -20.07
N LEU A 223 -11.52 26.93 -18.85
CA LEU A 223 -12.69 27.76 -18.60
C LEU A 223 -12.47 29.23 -18.94
N ILE A 224 -11.36 29.80 -18.48
CA ILE A 224 -11.02 31.20 -18.76
C ILE A 224 -10.84 31.41 -20.25
N THR A 225 -10.11 30.52 -20.93
CA THR A 225 -9.90 30.58 -22.38
C THR A 225 -11.22 30.54 -23.13
N TYR A 226 -12.13 29.65 -22.73
CA TYR A 226 -13.46 29.53 -23.31
C TYR A 226 -14.27 30.82 -23.14
N ILE A 227 -14.31 31.38 -21.93
CA ILE A 227 -15.01 32.63 -21.64
C ILE A 227 -14.45 33.77 -22.47
N VAL A 228 -13.12 33.96 -22.52
CA VAL A 228 -12.48 35.02 -23.29
C VAL A 228 -12.81 34.91 -24.78
N TYR A 229 -12.64 33.72 -25.36
CA TYR A 229 -12.88 33.48 -26.78
C TYR A 229 -14.32 33.84 -27.19
N TYR A 230 -15.32 33.34 -26.46
CA TYR A 230 -16.72 33.63 -26.78
C TYR A 230 -17.14 35.05 -26.42
N SER A 231 -16.54 35.64 -25.39
CA SER A 231 -16.80 37.05 -25.04
C SER A 231 -16.39 37.99 -26.15
N LEU A 232 -15.22 37.76 -26.76
CA LEU A 232 -14.74 38.50 -27.91
C LEU A 232 -15.65 38.32 -29.12
N LYS A 233 -16.07 37.08 -29.40
CA LYS A 233 -16.95 36.77 -30.54
C LYS A 233 -18.33 37.42 -30.42
N CYS A 234 -18.87 37.53 -29.21
CA CYS A 234 -20.18 38.12 -28.95
C CYS A 234 -20.12 39.63 -28.62
N ASN A 235 -18.94 40.25 -28.70
CA ASN A 235 -18.70 41.67 -28.41
C ASN A 235 -19.21 42.12 -27.02
N TYR A 236 -18.97 41.29 -25.99
CA TYR A 236 -19.31 41.63 -24.61
C TYR A 236 -18.42 42.74 -24.05
N ASP A 237 -18.92 43.50 -23.07
CA ASP A 237 -18.14 44.50 -22.34
C ASP A 237 -16.95 43.84 -21.61
N MET A 238 -15.74 44.16 -22.07
CA MET A 238 -14.49 43.62 -21.56
C MET A 238 -14.27 43.93 -20.08
N LYS A 239 -14.82 45.03 -19.54
CA LYS A 239 -14.74 45.34 -18.11
C LYS A 239 -15.55 44.35 -17.27
N LYS A 240 -16.73 43.96 -17.74
CA LYS A 240 -17.56 42.94 -17.07
C LYS A 240 -16.90 41.56 -17.12
N ILE A 241 -16.37 41.18 -18.29
CA ILE A 241 -15.69 39.90 -18.47
C ILE A 241 -14.42 39.80 -17.61
N SER A 242 -13.61 40.85 -17.55
CA SER A 242 -12.43 40.92 -16.69
C SER A 242 -12.77 40.63 -15.22
N LYS A 243 -13.84 41.26 -14.68
CA LYS A 243 -14.31 40.99 -13.31
C LYS A 243 -14.77 39.55 -13.09
N LEU A 244 -15.34 38.89 -14.10
CA LEU A 244 -15.74 37.48 -13.99
C LEU A 244 -14.51 36.56 -13.98
N ILE A 245 -13.53 36.83 -14.85
CA ILE A 245 -12.27 36.08 -14.91
C ILE A 245 -11.51 36.22 -13.58
N GLU A 246 -11.46 37.42 -13.01
CA GLU A 246 -10.82 37.68 -11.73
C GLU A 246 -11.38 36.78 -10.61
N LYS A 247 -12.70 36.59 -10.54
CA LYS A 247 -13.34 35.67 -9.58
C LYS A 247 -12.87 34.22 -9.76
N ILE A 248 -12.70 33.75 -11.02
CA ILE A 248 -12.22 32.39 -11.32
C ILE A 248 -10.75 32.24 -10.96
N VAL A 249 -9.92 33.23 -11.30
CA VAL A 249 -8.47 33.22 -11.04
C VAL A 249 -8.21 33.20 -9.53
N ASN A 250 -8.88 34.08 -8.78
CA ASN A 250 -8.70 34.23 -7.33
C ASN A 250 -9.29 33.07 -6.51
N TYR A 251 -10.20 32.28 -7.09
CA TYR A 251 -10.76 31.10 -6.42
C TYR A 251 -9.67 30.08 -6.06
N LYS A 252 -9.57 29.66 -4.80
CA LYS A 252 -8.67 28.58 -4.37
C LYS A 252 -9.47 27.50 -3.66
N ASP A 253 -9.21 26.26 -4.06
CA ASP A 253 -9.74 25.09 -3.35
C ASP A 253 -9.09 24.97 -1.97
N GLU A 254 -9.88 24.52 -1.00
CA GLU A 254 -9.32 24.05 0.26
C GLU A 254 -8.55 22.75 0.03
N GLN A 255 -7.27 22.73 0.38
CA GLN A 255 -6.45 21.53 0.30
C GLN A 255 -6.39 20.86 1.67
N PRO A 256 -6.76 19.58 1.79
CA PRO A 256 -6.59 18.86 3.04
C PRO A 256 -5.10 18.69 3.35
N THR A 257 -4.74 18.74 4.64
CA THR A 257 -3.38 18.39 5.07
C THR A 257 -3.13 16.89 4.92
N ILE A 258 -1.85 16.48 4.87
CA ILE A 258 -1.45 15.07 4.71
C ILE A 258 -2.11 14.19 5.79
N LEU A 259 -2.14 14.69 7.03
CA LEU A 259 -2.66 14.01 8.22
C LEU A 259 -4.19 14.07 8.35
N THR A 260 -4.90 14.73 7.42
CA THR A 260 -6.35 14.82 7.50
C THR A 260 -6.99 13.43 7.28
N PRO A 261 -7.84 12.94 8.20
CA PRO A 261 -8.56 11.68 8.03
C PRO A 261 -9.41 11.62 6.76
N TRP A 262 -9.57 10.42 6.21
CA TRP A 262 -10.25 10.17 4.92
C TRP A 262 -11.67 10.76 4.83
N PHE A 263 -12.48 10.62 5.88
CA PHE A 263 -13.86 11.14 5.90
C PHE A 263 -13.90 12.69 5.85
N ILE A 264 -12.92 13.35 6.46
CA ILE A 264 -12.78 14.81 6.41
C ILE A 264 -12.30 15.24 5.02
N LYS A 265 -11.32 14.54 4.44
CA LYS A 265 -10.90 14.75 3.04
C LYS A 265 -12.11 14.68 2.12
N LYS A 266 -12.93 13.61 2.21
CA LYS A 266 -14.15 13.45 1.43
C LYS A 266 -15.11 14.64 1.56
N LYS A 267 -15.30 15.16 2.78
CA LYS A 267 -16.12 16.35 3.03
C LYS A 267 -15.54 17.61 2.39
N ILE A 268 -14.23 17.85 2.51
CA ILE A 268 -13.54 19.00 1.90
C ILE A 268 -13.69 18.97 0.38
N TYR A 269 -13.44 17.82 -0.27
CA TYR A 269 -13.60 17.70 -1.72
C TYR A 269 -15.06 17.91 -2.17
N LYS A 270 -16.04 17.36 -1.45
CA LYS A 270 -17.47 17.63 -1.74
C LYS A 270 -17.81 19.12 -1.59
N ASN A 271 -17.25 19.80 -0.58
CA ASN A 271 -17.44 21.23 -0.41
C ASN A 271 -16.79 22.04 -1.53
N ASN A 272 -15.57 21.69 -1.97
CA ASN A 272 -14.92 22.34 -3.10
C ASN A 272 -15.77 22.20 -4.38
N LEU A 273 -16.30 21.02 -4.70
CA LEU A 273 -17.22 20.83 -5.83
C LEU A 273 -18.44 21.76 -5.74
N LYS A 274 -19.08 21.85 -4.57
CA LYS A 274 -20.22 22.75 -4.34
C LYS A 274 -19.84 24.22 -4.52
N ARG A 275 -18.68 24.63 -3.99
CA ARG A 275 -18.17 26.00 -4.12
C ARG A 275 -17.89 26.36 -5.58
N ARG A 276 -17.27 25.46 -6.35
CA ARG A 276 -17.06 25.65 -7.80
C ARG A 276 -18.37 25.74 -8.57
N LYS A 277 -19.34 24.87 -8.28
CA LYS A 277 -20.68 24.93 -8.89
C LYS A 277 -21.36 26.28 -8.61
N LYS A 278 -21.36 26.72 -7.36
CA LYS A 278 -21.93 28.02 -6.96
C LYS A 278 -21.22 29.19 -7.64
N LEU A 279 -19.90 29.09 -7.82
CA LEU A 279 -19.12 30.10 -8.55
C LEU A 279 -19.57 30.20 -10.02
N ILE A 280 -19.77 29.06 -10.70
CA ILE A 280 -20.30 29.05 -12.07
C ILE A 280 -21.73 29.59 -12.14
N GLU A 281 -22.62 29.16 -11.24
CA GLU A 281 -24.00 29.67 -11.16
C GLU A 281 -24.02 31.20 -11.00
N ASN A 282 -23.18 31.75 -10.12
CA ASN A 282 -23.05 33.20 -9.94
C ASN A 282 -22.55 33.92 -11.21
N ILE A 283 -21.63 33.30 -11.97
CA ILE A 283 -21.13 33.86 -13.23
C ILE A 283 -22.23 33.87 -14.29
N LEU A 284 -22.99 32.77 -14.43
CA LEU A 284 -24.09 32.67 -15.38
C LEU A 284 -25.19 33.69 -15.08
N ASN A 285 -25.61 33.80 -13.82
CA ASN A 285 -26.61 34.80 -13.42
C ASN A 285 -26.15 36.23 -13.73
N SER A 286 -24.87 36.54 -13.48
CA SER A 286 -24.28 37.85 -13.80
C SER A 286 -24.29 38.16 -15.31
N LEU A 287 -24.23 37.15 -16.17
CA LEU A 287 -24.26 37.31 -17.63
C LEU A 287 -25.69 37.44 -18.16
N GLU A 288 -26.67 36.77 -17.53
CA GLU A 288 -28.09 36.89 -17.86
C GLU A 288 -28.72 38.23 -17.39
N GLY A 289 -27.98 39.03 -16.61
CA GLY A 289 -28.47 40.30 -16.08
C GLY A 289 -29.47 40.12 -14.93
N ARG A 290 -29.41 39.00 -14.22
CA ARG A 290 -30.19 38.69 -13.01
C ARG A 290 -29.38 38.89 -11.73
#